data_AF-P17882-F1
#
_entry.id   AF-P17882-F1
#
_cell.length_a   1.000
_cell.length_b   1.000
_cell.length_c   1.000
_cell.angle_alpha   90.00
_cell.angle_beta   90.00
_cell.angle_gamma   90.00
#
_symmetry.space_group_name_H-M   'P 1'
#
loop_
_entity.id
_entity.type
_entity.pdbx_description
1 polymer ?
#
loop_
_entity_poly.entity_id
_entity_poly.type
_entity_poly.pdbx_seq_one_letter_code
_entity_poly.pdbx_strand_id
1 'polypeptide(L)'
;MGCSGSKNASNPKDGAASKGGKDGKTTADRKVAWERIRCAIPRDKDAESKSRRIELFKQFDTNGTGKLGFREVLDGCYSILKLDEFTTHLPDIVQRAFDKAKDLGNKVKGVGEEDLVEFLEFRLMLCYIYDIFELTVIFDTMDKDGSLLLELHEFKEALPKLKEWGVDITDATTVFNEIDTNGSGVVTFDEFSCWAVTKKLQVSGDPDDEENGANEGDGANAGDGVPAAEGSA
;
A
#
# COMPACT_ATOMS: atom_id res chain seq x y z
N MET A 1 -8.55 70.19 14.61
CA MET A 1 -9.32 69.01 14.16
C MET A 1 -8.42 67.80 14.35
N GLY A 2 -8.58 67.09 15.47
CA GLY A 2 -7.74 65.96 15.84
C GLY A 2 -8.54 64.66 15.77
N CYS A 3 -7.94 63.61 15.20
CA CYS A 3 -8.22 62.21 15.48
C CYS A 3 -6.96 61.41 15.12
N SER A 4 -6.27 60.90 16.15
CA SER A 4 -5.26 59.85 16.03
C SER A 4 -5.93 58.57 15.51
N GLY A 5 -5.74 58.27 14.23
CA GLY A 5 -6.03 56.98 13.64
C GLY A 5 -4.75 56.18 13.52
N SER A 6 -4.63 55.11 14.32
CA SER A 6 -3.61 54.08 14.17
C SER A 6 -3.55 53.61 12.71
N LYS A 7 -2.37 53.76 12.10
CA LYS A 7 -2.08 53.21 10.77
C LYS A 7 -2.05 51.70 10.87
N ASN A 8 -3.17 51.08 10.53
CA ASN A 8 -3.24 49.64 10.33
C ASN A 8 -2.46 49.31 9.06
N ALA A 9 -1.51 48.37 9.17
CA ALA A 9 -0.66 47.95 8.06
C ALA A 9 -1.54 47.41 6.92
N SER A 10 -1.45 48.06 5.77
CA SER A 10 -2.00 47.60 4.51
C SER A 10 -1.26 46.32 4.09
N ASN A 11 -1.93 45.18 4.18
CA ASN A 11 -1.44 43.92 3.66
C ASN A 11 -1.44 43.98 2.11
N PRO A 12 -0.30 43.80 1.42
CA PRO A 12 -0.30 43.64 -0.03
C PRO A 12 -0.95 42.31 -0.38
N LYS A 13 -1.84 42.33 -1.37
CA LYS A 13 -2.36 41.12 -2.03
C LYS A 13 -1.23 40.46 -2.82
N ASP A 14 -0.30 39.79 -2.14
CA ASP A 14 0.69 38.91 -2.74
C ASP A 14 1.06 37.86 -1.68
N GLY A 15 0.41 36.70 -1.75
CA GLY A 15 0.57 35.67 -0.73
C GLY A 15 0.03 34.31 -1.16
N ALA A 16 0.08 33.97 -2.44
CA ALA A 16 0.01 32.58 -2.88
C ALA A 16 1.38 31.93 -2.67
N ALA A 17 1.78 31.78 -1.41
CA ALA A 17 2.80 30.81 -1.06
C ALA A 17 2.11 29.44 -1.06
N SER A 18 2.13 28.75 -2.21
CA SER A 18 1.95 27.31 -2.25
C SER A 18 3.15 26.70 -1.51
N LYS A 19 3.03 26.59 -0.19
CA LYS A 19 3.99 25.94 0.70
C LYS A 19 3.37 24.62 1.12
N GLY A 20 3.75 23.56 0.38
CA GLY A 20 3.47 22.17 0.72
C GLY A 20 2.04 21.76 0.40
N GLY A 21 1.90 20.86 -0.58
CA GLY A 21 0.73 20.00 -0.66
C GLY A 21 0.45 19.38 0.72
N LYS A 22 -0.83 19.18 1.04
CA LYS A 22 -1.37 18.84 2.36
C LYS A 22 -0.61 17.76 3.17
N ASP A 23 0.20 16.94 2.50
CA ASP A 23 0.97 15.83 3.08
C ASP A 23 2.32 16.24 3.72
N GLY A 24 2.76 17.50 3.63
CA GLY A 24 3.97 18.01 4.31
C GLY A 24 5.33 17.42 3.84
N LYS A 25 5.33 16.32 3.09
CA LYS A 25 6.50 15.68 2.47
C LYS A 25 6.76 16.29 1.09
N THR A 26 8.02 16.64 0.81
CA THR A 26 8.39 17.13 -0.52
C THR A 26 8.64 15.98 -1.49
N THR A 27 8.61 16.25 -2.80
CA THR A 27 9.00 15.28 -3.84
C THR A 27 10.42 14.72 -3.62
N ALA A 28 11.33 15.55 -3.10
CA ALA A 28 12.70 15.10 -2.81
C ALA A 28 12.71 14.09 -1.65
N ASP A 29 11.97 14.37 -0.58
CA ASP A 29 11.84 13.46 0.57
C ASP A 29 11.20 12.14 0.16
N ARG A 30 10.11 12.20 -0.64
CA ARG A 30 9.45 11.01 -1.18
C ARG A 30 10.37 10.16 -2.04
N LYS A 31 11.19 10.77 -2.90
CA LYS A 31 12.16 10.03 -3.72
C LYS A 31 13.19 9.28 -2.88
N VAL A 32 13.75 9.92 -1.85
CA VAL A 32 14.72 9.28 -0.96
C VAL A 32 14.08 8.13 -0.19
N ALA A 33 12.89 8.35 0.38
CA ALA A 33 12.15 7.30 1.07
C ALA A 33 11.79 6.14 0.12
N TRP A 34 11.40 6.45 -1.12
CA TRP A 34 11.01 5.46 -2.11
C TRP A 34 12.14 4.50 -2.49
N GLU A 35 13.37 4.96 -2.65
CA GLU A 35 14.51 4.07 -2.97
C GLU A 35 14.74 2.99 -1.91
N ARG A 36 14.53 3.33 -0.63
CA ARG A 36 14.57 2.35 0.45
C ARG A 36 13.34 1.44 0.41
N ILE A 37 12.14 2.03 0.35
CA ILE A 37 10.87 1.31 0.49
C ILE A 37 10.66 0.32 -0.66
N ARG A 38 10.99 0.72 -1.89
CA ARG A 38 10.81 -0.14 -3.07
C ARG A 38 11.67 -1.40 -3.02
N CYS A 39 12.83 -1.36 -2.34
CA CYS A 39 13.67 -2.54 -2.11
C CYS A 39 13.17 -3.37 -0.92
N ALA A 40 12.56 -2.73 0.07
CA ALA A 40 12.11 -3.34 1.32
C ALA A 40 10.80 -4.14 1.17
N ILE A 41 9.94 -3.80 0.21
CA ILE A 41 8.66 -4.49 -0.01
C ILE A 41 8.85 -5.69 -0.95
N PRO A 42 8.73 -6.94 -0.48
CA PRO A 42 8.92 -8.13 -1.30
C PRO A 42 7.66 -8.50 -2.11
N ARG A 43 7.41 -7.79 -3.21
CA ARG A 43 6.18 -7.94 -4.02
C ARG A 43 6.21 -9.04 -5.08
N ASP A 44 7.39 -9.39 -5.56
CA ASP A 44 7.55 -10.23 -6.76
C ASP A 44 7.21 -11.71 -6.49
N LYS A 45 6.91 -12.44 -7.56
CA LYS A 45 6.43 -13.83 -7.53
C LYS A 45 7.55 -14.88 -7.55
N ASP A 46 8.78 -14.46 -7.25
CA ASP A 46 9.93 -15.34 -7.16
C ASP A 46 10.10 -15.90 -5.73
N ALA A 47 10.93 -16.94 -5.61
CA ALA A 47 11.16 -17.65 -4.34
C ALA A 47 11.89 -16.80 -3.28
N GLU A 48 12.75 -15.87 -3.71
CA GLU A 48 13.46 -14.96 -2.80
C GLU A 48 12.46 -13.99 -2.15
N SER A 49 11.59 -13.38 -2.96
CA SER A 49 10.52 -12.51 -2.50
C SER A 49 9.50 -13.26 -1.65
N LYS A 50 9.15 -14.52 -1.97
CA LYS A 50 8.31 -15.37 -1.09
C LYS A 50 8.97 -15.58 0.28
N SER A 51 10.27 -15.89 0.32
CA SER A 51 11.00 -16.07 1.58
C SER A 51 11.06 -14.79 2.40
N ARG A 52 11.31 -13.64 1.76
CA ARG A 52 11.25 -12.32 2.43
C ARG A 52 9.84 -12.00 2.94
N ARG A 53 8.79 -12.37 2.23
CA ARG A 53 7.41 -12.23 2.70
C ARG A 53 7.13 -13.08 3.94
N ILE A 54 7.59 -14.33 3.98
CA ILE A 54 7.41 -15.21 5.15
C ILE A 54 8.05 -14.57 6.38
N GLU A 55 9.29 -14.09 6.24
CA GLU A 55 10.00 -13.43 7.33
C GLU A 55 9.30 -12.13 7.77
N LEU A 56 8.88 -11.30 6.81
CA LEU A 56 8.17 -10.07 7.09
C LEU A 56 6.81 -10.31 7.76
N PHE A 57 6.07 -11.34 7.32
CA PHE A 57 4.79 -11.72 7.90
C PHE A 57 4.96 -12.13 9.37
N LYS A 58 5.99 -12.92 9.70
CA LYS A 58 6.30 -13.29 11.09
C LYS A 58 6.61 -12.09 11.97
N GLN A 59 7.26 -11.06 11.43
CA GLN A 59 7.54 -9.83 12.18
C GLN A 59 6.26 -9.01 12.43
N PHE A 60 5.28 -9.09 11.53
CA PHE A 60 3.97 -8.46 11.71
C PHE A 60 3.07 -9.25 12.67
N ASP A 61 3.13 -10.58 12.60
CA ASP A 61 2.33 -11.54 13.40
C ASP A 61 2.89 -11.66 14.82
N THR A 62 2.82 -10.57 15.58
CA THR A 62 3.40 -10.50 16.93
C THR A 62 2.69 -11.40 17.94
N ASN A 63 1.44 -11.78 17.67
CA ASN A 63 0.66 -12.69 18.50
C ASN A 63 0.79 -14.17 18.07
N GLY A 64 1.39 -14.45 16.91
CA GLY A 64 1.65 -15.80 16.41
C GLY A 64 0.38 -16.54 15.97
N THR A 65 -0.64 -15.83 15.50
CA THR A 65 -1.92 -16.43 15.08
C THR A 65 -1.88 -17.00 13.66
N GLY A 66 -0.85 -16.67 12.87
CA GLY A 66 -0.77 -17.01 11.45
C GLY A 66 -1.69 -16.15 10.56
N LYS A 67 -2.34 -15.13 11.13
CA LYS A 67 -3.22 -14.17 10.46
C LYS A 67 -2.96 -12.79 11.04
N LEU A 68 -3.19 -11.73 10.26
CA LEU A 68 -2.90 -10.36 10.68
C LEU A 68 -4.17 -9.53 10.77
N GLY A 69 -4.42 -8.93 11.94
CA GLY A 69 -5.43 -7.89 12.08
C GLY A 69 -4.93 -6.52 11.58
N PHE A 70 -5.85 -5.58 11.33
CA PHE A 70 -5.49 -4.23 10.85
C PHE A 70 -4.46 -3.51 11.75
N ARG A 71 -4.55 -3.70 13.08
CA ARG A 71 -3.59 -3.08 14.03
C ARG A 71 -2.17 -3.60 13.81
N GLU A 72 -2.00 -4.91 13.69
CA GLU A 72 -0.69 -5.54 13.47
C GLU A 72 -0.09 -5.11 12.14
N VAL A 73 -0.94 -5.04 11.10
CA VAL A 73 -0.55 -4.50 9.81
C VAL A 73 -0.08 -3.05 9.92
N LEU A 74 -0.88 -2.18 10.55
CA LEU A 74 -0.55 -0.76 10.68
C LEU A 74 0.74 -0.56 11.48
N ASP A 75 0.88 -1.25 12.61
CA ASP A 75 2.06 -1.17 13.46
C ASP A 75 3.31 -1.70 12.74
N GLY A 76 3.19 -2.77 11.95
CA GLY A 76 4.28 -3.27 11.12
C GLY A 76 4.67 -2.31 9.99
N CYS A 77 3.69 -1.64 9.37
CA CYS A 77 3.92 -0.60 8.37
C CYS A 77 4.71 0.60 8.94
N TYR A 78 4.46 0.98 10.19
CA TYR A 78 5.24 2.02 10.89
C TYR A 78 6.60 1.54 11.37
N SER A 79 6.65 0.44 12.13
CA SER A 79 7.84 0.06 12.89
C SER A 79 8.87 -0.72 12.06
N ILE A 80 8.41 -1.59 11.17
CA ILE A 80 9.26 -2.49 10.38
C ILE A 80 9.55 -1.86 9.02
N LEU A 81 8.50 -1.52 8.27
CA LEU A 81 8.64 -0.97 6.93
C LEU A 81 8.92 0.53 6.90
N LYS A 82 8.62 1.26 7.99
CA LYS A 82 8.82 2.72 8.14
C LYS A 82 8.22 3.52 6.98
N LEU A 83 6.98 3.21 6.63
CA LEU A 83 6.31 3.82 5.46
C LEU A 83 5.91 5.28 5.71
N ASP A 84 5.92 5.75 6.96
CA ASP A 84 5.68 7.14 7.35
C ASP A 84 6.83 8.09 6.92
N GLU A 85 7.99 7.54 6.58
CA GLU A 85 9.05 8.27 5.91
C GLU A 85 8.56 8.85 4.57
N PHE A 86 7.65 8.14 3.87
CA PHE A 86 7.13 8.52 2.56
C PHE A 86 5.88 9.41 2.61
N THR A 87 4.93 9.14 3.51
CA THR A 87 3.63 9.83 3.57
C THR A 87 3.17 10.03 5.01
N THR A 88 2.43 11.11 5.25
CA THR A 88 1.79 11.39 6.55
C THR A 88 0.40 10.77 6.68
N HIS A 89 -0.20 10.31 5.58
CA HIS A 89 -1.52 9.68 5.53
C HIS A 89 -1.45 8.15 5.46
N LEU A 90 -0.42 7.56 6.08
CA LEU A 90 -0.19 6.11 6.06
C LEU A 90 -1.42 5.27 6.50
N PRO A 91 -2.17 5.63 7.56
CA PRO A 91 -3.32 4.82 8.00
C PRO A 91 -4.38 4.64 6.92
N ASP A 92 -4.65 5.68 6.13
CA ASP A 92 -5.69 5.66 5.09
C ASP A 92 -5.28 4.76 3.91
N ILE A 93 -3.99 4.76 3.56
CA ILE A 93 -3.44 3.92 2.50
C ILE A 93 -3.42 2.45 2.96
N VAL A 94 -2.99 2.19 4.21
CA VAL A 94 -2.94 0.83 4.75
C VAL A 94 -4.35 0.26 4.88
N GLN A 95 -5.33 1.03 5.34
CA GLN A 95 -6.73 0.58 5.42
C GLN A 95 -7.26 0.18 4.04
N ARG A 96 -7.04 1.02 3.03
CA ARG A 96 -7.46 0.71 1.66
C ARG A 96 -6.76 -0.51 1.08
N ALA A 97 -5.46 -0.65 1.31
CA ALA A 97 -4.71 -1.81 0.89
C ALA A 97 -5.21 -3.09 1.57
N PHE A 98 -5.50 -3.03 2.88
CA PHE A 98 -6.03 -4.14 3.67
C PHE A 98 -7.38 -4.61 3.13
N ASP A 99 -8.31 -3.67 2.89
CA ASP A 99 -9.65 -4.01 2.39
C ASP A 99 -9.61 -4.55 0.96
N LYS A 100 -8.83 -3.91 0.07
CA LYS A 100 -8.69 -4.38 -1.31
C LYS A 100 -8.00 -5.72 -1.42
N ALA A 101 -7.02 -6.00 -0.56
CA ALA A 101 -6.34 -7.28 -0.52
C ALA A 101 -7.29 -8.41 -0.13
N LYS A 102 -8.11 -8.22 0.92
CA LYS A 102 -9.14 -9.19 1.32
C LYS A 102 -10.17 -9.39 0.22
N ASP A 103 -10.69 -8.31 -0.37
CA ASP A 103 -11.67 -8.39 -1.46
C ASP A 103 -11.15 -9.21 -2.64
N LEU A 104 -9.86 -9.08 -2.97
CA LEU A 104 -9.22 -9.81 -4.05
C LEU A 104 -8.90 -11.26 -3.65
N GLY A 105 -8.33 -11.49 -2.46
CA GLY A 105 -8.01 -12.82 -1.96
C GLY A 105 -9.26 -13.69 -1.78
N ASN A 106 -10.32 -13.13 -1.19
CA ASN A 106 -11.59 -13.83 -0.97
C ASN A 106 -12.25 -14.22 -2.30
N LYS A 107 -12.08 -13.41 -3.37
CA LYS A 107 -12.55 -13.77 -4.72
C LYS A 107 -11.78 -14.94 -5.33
N VAL A 108 -10.51 -15.09 -4.98
CA VAL A 108 -9.66 -16.19 -5.47
C VAL A 108 -9.95 -17.48 -4.70
N LYS A 109 -9.96 -17.41 -3.36
CA LYS A 109 -10.17 -18.58 -2.49
C LYS A 109 -11.64 -19.01 -2.38
N GLY A 110 -12.58 -18.09 -2.61
CA GLY A 110 -14.01 -18.30 -2.41
C GLY A 110 -14.47 -18.30 -0.94
N VAL A 111 -13.52 -18.24 0.00
CA VAL A 111 -13.73 -18.17 1.45
C VAL A 111 -12.68 -17.22 2.02
N GLY A 112 -13.03 -16.42 3.01
CA GLY A 112 -12.07 -15.61 3.75
C GLY A 112 -12.69 -14.90 4.94
N GLU A 113 -11.84 -14.37 5.81
CA GLU A 113 -12.24 -13.63 7.00
C GLU A 113 -12.26 -12.13 6.72
N GLU A 114 -13.34 -11.45 7.11
CA GLU A 114 -13.53 -10.03 6.77
C GLU A 114 -12.56 -9.10 7.52
N ASP A 115 -12.01 -9.52 8.66
CA ASP A 115 -11.21 -8.66 9.54
C ASP A 115 -9.73 -9.07 9.63
N LEU A 116 -9.34 -10.13 8.93
CA LEU A 116 -7.98 -10.68 8.97
C LEU A 116 -7.38 -10.80 7.57
N VAL A 117 -6.07 -10.64 7.50
CA VAL A 117 -5.24 -10.85 6.31
C VAL A 117 -4.41 -12.12 6.51
N GLU A 118 -4.52 -13.08 5.58
CA GLU A 118 -3.65 -14.26 5.55
C GLU A 118 -2.46 -14.00 4.62
N PHE A 119 -1.62 -15.01 4.40
CA PHE A 119 -0.37 -14.84 3.66
C PHE A 119 -0.56 -14.36 2.21
N LEU A 120 -1.61 -14.83 1.53
CA LEU A 120 -1.98 -14.39 0.17
C LEU A 120 -2.39 -12.92 0.18
N GLU A 121 -3.35 -12.56 1.02
CA GLU A 121 -3.85 -11.19 1.14
C GLU A 121 -2.71 -10.25 1.57
N PHE A 122 -1.77 -10.73 2.37
CA PHE A 122 -0.60 -9.96 2.79
C PHE A 122 0.27 -9.58 1.59
N ARG A 123 0.54 -10.52 0.66
CA ARG A 123 1.25 -10.19 -0.58
C ARG A 123 0.47 -9.16 -1.40
N LEU A 124 -0.85 -9.35 -1.57
CA LEU A 124 -1.69 -8.44 -2.35
C LEU A 124 -1.70 -7.02 -1.75
N MET A 125 -1.77 -6.91 -0.43
CA MET A 125 -1.70 -5.67 0.31
C MET A 125 -0.35 -4.97 0.12
N LEU A 126 0.76 -5.70 0.23
CA LEU A 126 2.11 -5.17 -0.03
C LEU A 126 2.25 -4.67 -1.46
N CYS A 127 1.71 -5.41 -2.44
CA CYS A 127 1.70 -4.98 -3.84
C CYS A 127 0.87 -3.70 -4.01
N TYR A 128 -0.29 -3.60 -3.36
CA TYR A 128 -1.13 -2.42 -3.40
C TYR A 128 -0.38 -1.18 -2.89
N ILE A 129 0.22 -1.28 -1.70
CA ILE A 129 0.99 -0.19 -1.09
C ILE A 129 2.16 0.23 -2.00
N TYR A 130 2.91 -0.75 -2.51
CA TYR A 130 4.02 -0.49 -3.43
C TYR A 130 3.55 0.29 -4.66
N ASP A 131 2.49 -0.20 -5.30
CA ASP A 131 2.00 0.38 -6.55
C ASP A 131 1.40 1.78 -6.33
N ILE A 132 0.76 2.05 -5.19
CA ILE A 132 0.33 3.40 -4.80
C ILE A 132 1.53 4.34 -4.66
N PHE A 133 2.58 3.92 -3.93
CA PHE A 133 3.76 4.76 -3.71
C PHE A 133 4.53 5.03 -5.00
N GLU A 134 4.64 4.02 -5.87
CA GLU A 134 5.27 4.17 -7.18
C GLU A 134 4.50 5.18 -8.04
N LEU A 135 3.18 5.09 -8.08
CA LEU A 135 2.34 6.07 -8.77
C LEU A 135 2.50 7.47 -8.17
N THR A 136 2.57 7.62 -6.85
CA THR A 136 2.79 8.94 -6.22
C THR A 136 4.11 9.55 -6.68
N VAL A 137 5.19 8.76 -6.76
CA VAL A 137 6.48 9.25 -7.26
C VAL A 137 6.42 9.62 -8.74
N ILE A 138 5.71 8.84 -9.57
CA ILE A 138 5.50 9.16 -10.98
C ILE A 138 4.73 10.48 -11.11
N PHE A 139 3.65 10.64 -10.35
CA PHE A 139 2.79 11.82 -10.38
C PHE A 139 3.50 13.08 -9.90
N ASP A 140 4.31 12.99 -8.87
CA ASP A 140 5.17 14.09 -8.43
C ASP A 140 6.09 14.65 -9.53
N THR A 141 6.40 13.85 -10.57
CA THR A 141 7.19 14.33 -11.72
C THR A 141 6.34 14.98 -12.81
N MET A 142 5.03 14.75 -12.79
CA MET A 142 4.06 15.21 -13.79
C MET A 142 3.30 16.44 -13.31
N ASP A 143 2.81 16.39 -12.07
CA ASP A 143 2.01 17.41 -11.42
C ASP A 143 2.88 18.58 -10.97
N LYS A 144 3.16 19.50 -11.91
CA LYS A 144 4.01 20.66 -11.67
C LYS A 144 3.33 21.74 -10.83
N ASP A 145 2.00 21.78 -10.81
CA ASP A 145 1.24 22.78 -10.05
C ASP A 145 0.87 22.27 -8.64
N GLY A 146 1.05 20.96 -8.40
CA GLY A 146 0.81 20.33 -7.10
C GLY A 146 -0.67 20.25 -6.77
N SER A 147 -1.53 20.28 -7.78
CA SER A 147 -2.98 20.24 -7.62
C SER A 147 -3.46 18.89 -7.11
N LEU A 148 -2.74 17.80 -7.40
CA LEU A 148 -3.17 16.40 -7.21
C LEU A 148 -4.53 16.12 -7.86
N LEU A 149 -4.89 16.91 -8.87
CA LEU A 149 -6.08 16.77 -9.68
C LEU A 149 -5.65 16.45 -11.12
N LEU A 150 -6.46 15.66 -11.79
CA LEU A 150 -6.33 15.36 -13.20
C LEU A 150 -7.59 15.82 -13.90
N GLU A 151 -7.46 16.83 -14.73
CA GLU A 151 -8.43 17.07 -15.78
C GLU A 151 -8.32 16.00 -16.89
N LEU A 152 -9.37 15.83 -17.67
CA LEU A 152 -9.39 14.83 -18.75
C LEU A 152 -8.22 14.99 -19.74
N HIS A 153 -7.76 16.21 -19.97
CA HIS A 153 -6.64 16.46 -20.88
C HIS A 153 -5.31 15.99 -20.27
N GLU A 154 -5.06 16.27 -18.99
CA GLU A 154 -3.88 15.81 -18.25
C GLU A 154 -3.88 14.29 -18.08
N PHE A 155 -5.06 13.71 -17.83
CA PHE A 155 -5.25 12.26 -17.79
C PHE A 155 -4.83 11.60 -19.11
N LYS A 156 -5.18 12.21 -20.26
CA LYS A 156 -4.76 11.73 -21.58
C LYS A 156 -3.25 11.83 -21.80
N GLU A 157 -2.61 12.85 -21.25
CA GLU A 157 -1.14 13.00 -21.30
C GLU A 157 -0.41 11.98 -20.42
N ALA A 158 -1.06 11.47 -19.37
CA ALA A 158 -0.50 10.44 -18.50
C ALA A 158 -0.51 9.03 -19.11
N LEU A 159 -1.37 8.76 -20.10
CA LEU A 159 -1.57 7.40 -20.65
C LEU A 159 -0.29 6.70 -21.11
N PRO A 160 0.68 7.35 -21.81
CA PRO A 160 1.91 6.69 -22.21
C PRO A 160 2.72 6.16 -21.01
N LYS A 161 2.79 6.94 -19.93
CA LYS A 161 3.48 6.53 -18.70
C LYS A 161 2.72 5.43 -17.96
N LEU A 162 1.38 5.47 -17.96
CA LEU A 162 0.57 4.39 -17.40
C LEU A 162 0.75 3.09 -18.16
N LYS A 163 0.82 3.17 -19.49
CA LYS A 163 1.10 2.01 -20.35
C LYS A 163 2.47 1.41 -20.04
N GLU A 164 3.50 2.26 -19.90
CA GLU A 164 4.84 1.83 -19.49
C GLU A 164 4.84 1.20 -18.09
N TRP A 165 4.05 1.74 -17.16
CA TRP A 165 3.88 1.20 -15.81
C TRP A 165 3.10 -0.14 -15.76
N GLY A 166 2.40 -0.49 -16.85
CA GLY A 166 1.72 -1.77 -17.03
C GLY A 166 0.20 -1.70 -17.11
N VAL A 167 -0.38 -0.50 -17.24
CA VAL A 167 -1.83 -0.31 -17.43
C VAL A 167 -2.10 0.34 -18.77
N ASP A 168 -2.61 -0.44 -19.72
CA ASP A 168 -2.97 0.05 -21.06
C ASP A 168 -4.43 0.51 -21.12
N ILE A 169 -4.64 1.80 -21.38
CA ILE A 169 -5.96 2.43 -21.45
C ILE A 169 -6.23 2.85 -22.89
N THR A 170 -7.18 2.17 -23.53
CA THR A 170 -7.55 2.44 -24.93
C THR A 170 -8.60 3.53 -25.07
N ASP A 171 -9.55 3.61 -24.14
CA ASP A 171 -10.57 4.68 -24.07
C ASP A 171 -10.43 5.48 -22.78
N ALA A 172 -9.65 6.55 -22.88
CA ALA A 172 -9.39 7.44 -21.77
C ALA A 172 -10.65 8.14 -21.24
N THR A 173 -11.64 8.43 -22.10
CA THR A 173 -12.82 9.18 -21.68
C THR A 173 -13.76 8.29 -20.87
N THR A 174 -13.97 7.06 -21.33
CA THR A 174 -14.75 6.06 -20.59
C THR A 174 -14.09 5.75 -19.25
N VAL A 175 -12.79 5.52 -19.22
CA VAL A 175 -12.07 5.25 -17.97
C VAL A 175 -12.07 6.45 -17.04
N PHE A 176 -11.89 7.68 -17.55
CA PHE A 176 -11.98 8.87 -16.72
C PHE A 176 -13.35 8.98 -16.02
N ASN A 177 -14.44 8.74 -16.75
CA ASN A 177 -15.79 8.74 -16.20
C ASN A 177 -16.06 7.55 -15.24
N GLU A 178 -15.36 6.42 -15.41
CA GLU A 178 -15.39 5.31 -14.46
C GLU A 178 -14.72 5.68 -13.13
N ILE A 179 -13.66 6.48 -13.19
CA ILE A 179 -12.88 6.91 -12.02
C ILE A 179 -13.54 8.09 -11.29
N ASP A 180 -14.12 9.06 -12.03
CA ASP A 180 -14.83 10.23 -11.49
C ASP A 180 -16.21 9.84 -10.94
N THR A 181 -16.21 9.05 -9.86
CA THR A 181 -17.43 8.52 -9.25
C THR A 181 -18.32 9.60 -8.63
N ASN A 182 -17.73 10.76 -8.31
CA ASN A 182 -18.44 11.88 -7.72
C ASN A 182 -18.98 12.88 -8.78
N GLY A 183 -18.61 12.72 -10.05
CA GLY A 183 -19.07 13.53 -11.18
C GLY A 183 -18.57 14.98 -11.12
N SER A 184 -17.40 15.21 -10.51
CA SER A 184 -16.83 16.55 -10.36
C SER A 184 -16.23 17.10 -11.66
N GLY A 185 -16.01 16.25 -12.66
CA GLY A 185 -15.32 16.58 -13.90
C GLY A 185 -13.79 16.62 -13.76
N VAL A 186 -13.27 16.31 -12.57
CA VAL A 186 -11.84 16.14 -12.28
C VAL A 186 -11.64 14.84 -11.52
N VAL A 187 -10.51 14.19 -11.73
CA VAL A 187 -10.15 12.97 -11.00
C VAL A 187 -9.05 13.32 -10.01
N THR A 188 -9.25 12.99 -8.73
CA THR A 188 -8.17 13.13 -7.76
C THR A 188 -7.10 12.06 -7.98
N PHE A 189 -5.84 12.35 -7.60
CA PHE A 189 -4.78 11.34 -7.62
C PHE A 189 -5.16 10.10 -6.80
N ASP A 190 -5.91 10.27 -5.72
CA ASP A 190 -6.38 9.18 -4.87
C ASP A 190 -7.32 8.23 -5.62
N GLU A 191 -8.33 8.78 -6.30
CA GLU A 191 -9.27 8.01 -7.14
C GLU A 191 -8.54 7.31 -8.29
N PHE A 192 -7.67 8.05 -8.98
CA PHE A 192 -6.90 7.52 -10.10
C PHE A 192 -5.98 6.36 -9.67
N SER A 193 -5.18 6.57 -8.63
CA SER A 193 -4.21 5.58 -8.16
C SER A 193 -4.91 4.34 -7.63
N CYS A 194 -6.00 4.49 -6.86
CA CYS A 194 -6.81 3.37 -6.40
C CYS A 194 -7.32 2.52 -7.56
N TRP A 195 -7.84 3.15 -8.62
CA TRP A 195 -8.31 2.45 -9.81
C TRP A 195 -7.16 1.71 -10.52
N ALA A 196 -6.04 2.39 -10.77
CA ALA A 196 -4.91 1.84 -11.52
C ALA A 196 -4.27 0.65 -10.81
N VAL A 197 -4.03 0.76 -9.50
CA VAL A 197 -3.49 -0.32 -8.67
C VAL A 197 -4.44 -1.52 -8.64
N THR A 198 -5.75 -1.28 -8.46
CA THR A 198 -6.74 -2.36 -8.43
C THR A 198 -6.75 -3.14 -9.75
N LYS A 199 -6.71 -2.44 -10.91
CA LYS A 199 -6.64 -3.10 -12.22
C LYS A 199 -5.34 -3.90 -12.38
N LYS A 200 -4.19 -3.35 -11.98
CA LYS A 200 -2.89 -4.03 -12.06
C LYS A 200 -2.87 -5.32 -11.24
N LEU A 201 -3.42 -5.29 -10.02
CA LEU A 201 -3.48 -6.47 -9.16
C LEU A 201 -4.37 -7.59 -9.72
N GLN A 202 -5.52 -7.24 -10.30
CA GLN A 202 -6.45 -8.22 -10.90
C GLN A 202 -5.84 -8.99 -12.06
N VAL A 203 -4.97 -8.36 -12.84
CA VAL A 203 -4.27 -9.03 -13.96
C VAL A 203 -3.21 -10.01 -13.44
N SER A 204 -2.69 -9.79 -12.22
CA SER A 204 -1.59 -10.55 -11.66
C SER A 204 -2.04 -11.80 -10.87
N GLY A 205 -2.62 -12.81 -11.52
CA GLY A 205 -2.99 -14.09 -10.86
C GLY A 205 -1.86 -14.74 -10.04
N ASP A 206 -2.13 -15.17 -8.80
CA ASP A 206 -1.11 -15.45 -7.78
C ASP A 206 -0.73 -16.94 -7.67
N PRO A 207 0.55 -17.34 -7.84
CA PRO A 207 1.00 -18.71 -7.61
C PRO A 207 1.20 -19.07 -6.13
N ASP A 208 1.12 -18.12 -5.18
CA ASP A 208 1.37 -18.40 -3.77
C ASP A 208 0.29 -19.28 -3.10
N ASP A 209 -0.86 -19.47 -3.74
CA ASP A 209 -1.95 -20.33 -3.23
C ASP A 209 -1.63 -21.84 -3.27
N GLU A 210 -0.60 -22.29 -4.01
CA GLU A 210 -0.40 -23.74 -4.23
C GLU A 210 0.44 -24.46 -3.17
N GLU A 211 1.05 -23.80 -2.18
CA GLU A 211 1.97 -24.50 -1.27
C GLU A 211 2.09 -23.86 0.12
N ASN A 212 1.08 -24.08 0.97
CA ASN A 212 1.20 -23.95 2.43
C ASN A 212 0.65 -25.21 3.13
N GLY A 213 1.06 -26.38 2.63
CA GLY A 213 0.75 -27.70 3.20
C GLY A 213 1.92 -28.40 3.90
N ALA A 214 3.00 -27.70 4.25
CA ALA A 214 4.18 -28.33 4.84
C ALA A 214 4.81 -27.51 5.97
N ASN A 215 4.16 -27.49 7.14
CA ASN A 215 4.88 -27.66 8.40
C ASN A 215 3.94 -28.18 9.51
N GLU A 216 3.31 -29.34 9.26
CA GLU A 216 2.94 -30.25 10.33
C GLU A 216 4.12 -31.21 10.55
N GLY A 217 4.68 -31.22 11.77
CA GLY A 217 5.54 -32.30 12.24
C GLY A 217 6.99 -31.95 12.51
N ASP A 218 7.25 -31.30 13.65
CA ASP A 218 8.31 -31.82 14.52
C ASP A 218 7.89 -31.70 16.00
N GLY A 219 6.90 -32.53 16.34
CA GLY A 219 6.65 -32.91 17.71
C GLY A 219 7.77 -33.83 18.18
N ALA A 220 8.84 -33.24 18.69
CA ALA A 220 9.84 -33.95 19.49
C ALA A 220 9.22 -34.30 20.86
N ASN A 221 8.28 -35.24 20.87
CA ASN A 221 7.91 -35.99 22.06
C ASN A 221 8.96 -37.09 22.26
N ALA A 222 10.05 -36.75 22.96
CA ALA A 222 11.00 -37.72 23.48
C ALA A 222 10.35 -38.45 24.67
N GLY A 223 9.55 -39.46 24.36
CA GLY A 223 9.15 -40.51 25.29
C GLY A 223 10.01 -41.76 25.06
N ASP A 224 11.13 -41.86 25.78
CA ASP A 224 11.72 -43.14 26.18
C ASP A 224 11.64 -43.13 27.71
N GLY A 225 10.79 -43.90 28.39
CA GLY A 225 10.75 -45.36 28.29
C GLY A 225 11.33 -45.94 29.59
N VAL A 226 10.61 -45.81 30.70
CA VAL A 226 10.83 -46.60 31.92
C VAL A 226 9.58 -47.46 32.12
N PRO A 227 9.72 -48.79 32.13
CA PRO A 227 9.60 -49.47 33.42
C PRO A 227 10.47 -50.73 33.62
N ALA A 228 10.88 -50.89 34.87
CA ALA A 228 11.00 -52.12 35.67
C ALA A 228 11.59 -53.39 35.02
N ALA A 229 12.81 -53.74 35.44
CA ALA A 229 13.23 -55.12 35.59
C ALA A 229 13.36 -55.43 37.09
N GLU A 230 12.34 -56.08 37.64
CA GLU A 230 12.49 -56.94 38.80
C GLU A 230 13.19 -58.23 38.32
N GLY A 231 14.28 -58.60 39.01
CA GLY A 231 14.98 -59.85 38.79
C GLY A 231 15.49 -60.37 40.13
N SER A 232 14.73 -61.29 40.72
CA SER A 232 15.17 -62.16 41.81
C SER A 232 16.22 -63.14 41.30
N ALA A 233 17.36 -63.24 41.99
CA ALA A 233 18.12 -64.46 42.26
C ALA A 233 19.19 -64.16 43.32
#